data_AF-A0A832C315-F1
#
_entry.id   AF-A0A832C315-F1
#
_cell.length_a   1.000
_cell.length_b   1.000
_cell.length_c   1.000
_cell.angle_alpha   90.00
_cell.angle_beta   90.00
_cell.angle_gamma   90.00
#
_symmetry.space_group_name_H-M   'P 1'
#
loop_
_entity.id
_entity.type
_entity.pdbx_description
1 polymer ?
#
loop_
_entity_poly.entity_id
_entity_poly.type
_entity_poly.pdbx_seq_one_letter_code
_entity_poly.pdbx_strand_id
1 'polypeptide(L)'
;MSKNLAMVQNSMPAGERDKIEFGDFQTPQELAFLICRFLKSVGVAPSSIVEPTCGQGSFLLAALETFPSASRLLGIDINSSYLDEAAYKLSHNHLSDK
;
A
#
# COMPACT_ATOMS: atom_id res chain seq x y z
N MET A 1 9.84 -17.58 2.89
CA MET A 1 8.40 -17.64 3.22
C MET A 1 7.65 -16.78 2.21
N SER A 2 6.71 -17.36 1.47
CA SER A 2 5.90 -16.60 0.50
C SER A 2 4.97 -15.65 1.26
N LYS A 3 5.12 -14.34 1.07
CA LYS A 3 4.20 -13.33 1.60
C LYS A 3 2.89 -13.43 0.81
N ASN A 4 1.76 -13.56 1.50
CA ASN A 4 0.45 -13.59 0.85
C ASN A 4 -0.03 -12.14 0.69
N LEU A 5 -0.06 -11.67 -0.56
CA LEU A 5 -0.52 -10.34 -0.94
C LEU A 5 -1.94 -10.46 -1.51
N ALA A 6 -2.86 -9.67 -0.97
CA ALA A 6 -4.21 -9.54 -1.49
C ALA A 6 -4.55 -8.07 -1.69
N MET A 7 -5.02 -7.73 -2.88
CA MET A 7 -5.68 -6.46 -3.19
C MET A 7 -7.17 -6.75 -3.33
N VAL A 8 -8.01 -6.02 -2.59
CA VAL A 8 -9.47 -6.26 -2.59
C VAL A 8 -10.18 -4.96 -2.96
N GLN A 9 -11.06 -5.03 -3.96
CA GLN A 9 -11.94 -3.94 -4.35
C GLN A 9 -13.25 -3.99 -3.54
N ASN A 10 -13.76 -2.82 -3.14
CA ASN A 10 -15.14 -2.66 -2.69
C ASN A 10 -16.01 -2.11 -3.84
N SER A 11 -17.17 -2.69 -4.13
CA SER A 11 -18.00 -2.30 -5.28
C SER A 11 -19.04 -1.22 -4.96
N MET A 12 -19.02 -0.13 -5.73
CA MET A 12 -20.09 0.86 -5.93
C MET A 12 -20.24 1.10 -7.45
N PRO A 13 -21.43 1.45 -7.97
CA PRO A 13 -21.66 1.58 -9.41
C PRO A 13 -20.77 2.66 -10.04
N ALA A 14 -20.32 2.42 -11.27
CA ALA A 14 -19.39 3.28 -12.01
C ALA A 14 -20.02 4.64 -12.36
N GLY A 15 -19.70 5.67 -11.58
CA GLY A 15 -19.86 7.09 -11.93
C GLY A 15 -18.57 7.68 -12.51
N GLU A 16 -18.70 8.74 -13.31
CA GLU A 16 -17.64 9.41 -14.09
C GLU A 16 -16.26 9.43 -13.43
N ARG A 17 -15.26 8.92 -14.17
CA ARG A 17 -13.84 8.93 -13.83
C ARG A 17 -13.23 10.21 -14.40
N ASP A 18 -12.37 10.88 -13.64
CA ASP A 18 -11.67 12.14 -13.94
C ASP A 18 -12.29 13.44 -13.40
N LYS A 19 -12.93 13.39 -12.22
CA LYS A 19 -13.00 14.57 -11.34
C LYS A 19 -12.01 14.37 -10.20
N ILE A 20 -11.02 15.25 -10.09
CA ILE A 20 -10.22 15.38 -8.86
C ILE A 20 -11.19 15.87 -7.80
N GLU A 21 -11.79 14.93 -7.07
CA GLU A 21 -12.66 15.23 -5.95
C GLU A 21 -11.82 15.55 -4.71
N PHE A 22 -12.41 16.24 -3.75
CA PHE A 22 -11.79 16.51 -2.45
C PHE A 22 -11.48 15.17 -1.75
N GLY A 23 -10.23 14.72 -1.83
CA GLY A 23 -9.80 13.44 -1.25
C GLY A 23 -8.85 12.62 -2.12
N ASP A 24 -8.62 12.99 -3.38
CA ASP A 24 -7.64 12.30 -4.25
C ASP A 24 -6.20 12.75 -3.96
N PHE A 25 -5.78 12.57 -2.71
CA PHE A 25 -4.42 12.83 -2.27
C PHE A 25 -3.68 11.50 -2.09
N GLN A 26 -2.67 11.28 -2.91
CA GLN A 26 -1.77 10.15 -2.74
C GLN A 26 -0.66 10.52 -1.75
N THR A 27 -0.46 9.66 -0.73
CA THR A 27 0.62 9.87 0.24
C THR A 27 1.98 9.80 -0.47
N PRO A 28 2.84 10.82 -0.36
CA PRO A 28 4.19 10.78 -0.91
C PRO A 28 4.97 9.59 -0.34
N GLN A 29 5.67 8.86 -1.21
CA GLN A 29 6.36 7.62 -0.84
C GLN A 29 7.37 7.81 0.30
N GLU A 30 8.15 8.89 0.26
CA GLU A 30 9.12 9.20 1.32
C GLU A 30 8.45 9.35 2.70
N LEU A 31 7.28 10.00 2.74
CA LEU A 31 6.52 10.13 3.98
C LEU A 31 6.08 8.76 4.51
N ALA A 32 5.62 7.87 3.64
CA ALA A 32 5.24 6.52 4.03
C ALA A 32 6.42 5.73 4.63
N PHE A 33 7.61 5.81 4.01
CA PHE A 33 8.83 5.20 4.55
C PHE A 33 9.24 5.79 5.90
N LEU A 34 9.21 7.10 6.05
CA LEU A 34 9.54 7.77 7.31
C LEU A 34 8.65 7.27 8.44
N ILE A 35 7.35 7.17 8.21
CA ILE A 35 6.39 6.67 9.20
C ILE A 35 6.62 5.19 9.51
N CYS A 36 6.81 4.32 8.50
CA CYS A 36 7.09 2.91 8.76
C CYS A 36 8.40 2.71 9.55
N ARG A 37 9.46 3.46 9.22
CA ARG A 37 10.74 3.44 9.95
C ARG A 37 10.58 3.93 11.38
N PHE A 38 9.79 4.97 11.61
CA PHE A 38 9.45 5.42 12.96
C PHE A 38 8.70 4.36 13.75
N LEU A 39 7.68 3.72 13.17
CA LEU A 39 6.95 2.63 13.83
C LEU A 39 7.90 1.48 14.22
N LYS A 40 8.83 1.11 13.33
CA LYS A 40 9.86 0.11 13.63
C LYS A 40 10.78 0.56 14.77
N SER A 41 11.20 1.82 14.80
CA SER A 41 12.12 2.33 15.83
C SER A 41 11.48 2.36 17.23
N VAL A 42 10.17 2.51 17.32
CA VAL A 42 9.41 2.40 18.58
C VAL A 42 8.98 0.95 18.91
N GLY A 43 9.49 -0.04 18.18
CA GLY A 43 9.33 -1.47 18.50
C GLY A 43 8.13 -2.17 17.86
N VAL A 44 7.44 -1.53 16.91
CA VAL A 44 6.32 -2.18 16.19
C VAL A 44 6.87 -3.29 15.29
N ALA A 45 6.37 -4.51 15.48
CA ALA A 45 6.76 -5.71 14.73
C ALA A 45 5.51 -6.50 14.33
N PRO A 46 4.78 -6.05 13.28
CA PRO A 46 3.49 -6.61 12.94
C PRO A 46 3.65 -7.96 12.24
N SER A 47 2.76 -8.91 12.56
CA SER A 47 2.60 -10.14 11.77
C SER A 47 1.66 -9.94 10.57
N SER A 48 0.79 -8.93 10.61
CA SER A 48 -0.16 -8.60 9.55
C SER A 48 -0.32 -7.09 9.41
N ILE A 49 -0.45 -6.61 8.19
CA ILE A 49 -0.63 -5.19 7.85
C ILE A 49 -1.90 -5.07 7.00
N VAL A 50 -2.75 -4.11 7.34
CA VAL A 50 -3.97 -3.78 6.62
C VAL A 50 -3.98 -2.28 6.35
N GLU A 51 -4.13 -1.90 5.09
CA GLU A 51 -4.27 -0.51 4.66
C GLU A 51 -5.61 -0.31 3.97
N PRO A 52 -6.62 0.26 4.67
CA PRO A 52 -7.83 0.75 4.02
C PRO A 52 -7.52 2.02 3.22
N THR A 53 -8.29 2.26 2.16
CA THR A 53 -8.10 3.38 1.23
C THR A 53 -6.64 3.49 0.79
N CYS A 54 -6.06 2.37 0.36
CA CYS A 54 -4.62 2.25 0.14
C CYS A 54 -4.10 3.06 -1.04
N GLY A 55 -5.01 3.62 -1.85
CA GLY A 55 -4.67 4.35 -3.06
C GLY A 55 -3.70 3.54 -3.92
N GLN A 56 -2.67 4.22 -4.40
CA GLN A 56 -1.63 3.63 -5.25
C GLN A 56 -0.56 2.83 -4.48
N GLY A 57 -0.78 2.55 -3.19
CA GLY A 57 0.01 1.59 -2.40
C GLY A 57 1.31 2.11 -1.78
N SER A 58 1.44 3.42 -1.52
CA SER A 58 2.66 4.00 -0.92
C SER A 58 3.01 3.37 0.44
N PHE A 59 2.04 3.19 1.33
CA PHE A 59 2.27 2.56 2.63
C PHE A 59 2.41 1.04 2.53
N LEU A 60 1.65 0.36 1.67
CA LEU A 60 1.83 -1.07 1.39
C LEU A 60 3.29 -1.37 1.04
N LEU A 61 3.87 -0.58 0.15
CA LEU A 61 5.26 -0.73 -0.31
C LEU A 61 6.25 -0.48 0.83
N ALA A 62 6.11 0.66 1.52
CA ALA A 62 6.98 1.03 2.64
C ALA A 62 6.92 -0.01 3.78
N ALA A 63 5.74 -0.53 4.08
CA ALA A 63 5.53 -1.52 5.13
C ALA A 63 6.09 -2.89 4.74
N LEU A 64 5.93 -3.31 3.47
CA LEU A 64 6.49 -4.56 2.95
C LEU A 64 8.01 -4.63 3.10
N GLU A 65 8.69 -3.52 2.86
CA GLU A 65 10.15 -3.39 2.98
C GLU A 65 10.60 -3.23 4.44
N THR A 66 9.87 -2.44 5.23
CA THR A 66 10.28 -2.12 6.61
C THR A 66 10.06 -3.29 7.57
N PHE A 67 8.99 -4.07 7.36
CA PHE A 67 8.55 -5.17 8.22
C PHE A 67 8.64 -6.54 7.50
N PRO A 68 9.85 -7.08 7.27
CA PRO A 68 10.02 -8.34 6.54
C PRO A 68 9.40 -9.56 7.25
N SER A 69 9.15 -9.46 8.57
CA SER A 69 8.51 -10.51 9.37
C SER A 69 6.98 -10.57 9.22
N ALA A 70 6.36 -9.54 8.62
CA ALA A 70 4.93 -9.57 8.35
C ALA A 70 4.62 -10.66 7.31
N SER A 71 3.69 -11.55 7.65
CA SER A 71 3.32 -12.70 6.81
C SER A 71 2.11 -12.41 5.91
N ARG A 72 1.36 -11.35 6.21
CA ARG A 72 0.17 -10.93 5.48
C ARG A 72 0.15 -9.42 5.26
N LEU A 73 -0.15 -9.01 4.03
CA LEU A 73 -0.34 -7.62 3.64
C LEU A 73 -1.64 -7.52 2.84
N LEU A 74 -2.55 -6.64 3.27
CA LEU A 74 -3.86 -6.43 2.66
C LEU A 74 -4.06 -4.95 2.35
N GLY A 75 -4.17 -4.62 1.06
CA GLY A 75 -4.58 -3.30 0.58
C GLY A 75 -6.03 -3.32 0.10
N ILE A 76 -6.82 -2.33 0.52
CA ILE A 76 -8.22 -2.19 0.12
C ILE A 76 -8.42 -0.77 -0.41
N ASP A 77 -9.00 -0.66 -1.59
CA ASP A 77 -9.42 0.61 -2.17
C ASP A 77 -10.69 0.43 -2.99
N ILE A 78 -11.45 1.50 -3.15
CA ILE A 78 -12.65 1.50 -4.01
C ILE A 78 -12.27 1.70 -5.48
N ASN A 79 -11.16 2.40 -5.73
CA ASN A 79 -10.70 2.70 -7.07
C ASN A 79 -9.86 1.54 -7.62
N SER A 80 -10.40 0.85 -8.63
CA SER A 80 -9.73 -0.30 -9.24
C SER A 80 -8.43 0.07 -9.94
N SER A 81 -8.32 1.27 -10.55
CA SER A 81 -7.06 1.67 -11.21
C SER A 81 -5.93 1.87 -10.20
N TYR A 82 -6.25 2.32 -8.99
CA TYR A 82 -5.29 2.43 -7.89
C TYR A 82 -4.84 1.07 -7.39
N LEU A 83 -5.76 0.11 -7.31
CA LEU A 83 -5.41 -1.27 -6.97
C LEU A 83 -4.50 -1.91 -8.02
N ASP A 84 -4.75 -1.68 -9.31
CA ASP A 84 -3.91 -2.16 -10.40
C ASP A 84 -2.49 -1.59 -10.31
N GLU A 85 -2.37 -0.28 -10.06
CA GLU A 85 -1.08 0.39 -9.89
C GLU A 85 -0.33 -0.12 -8.64
N ALA A 86 -1.03 -0.25 -7.51
CA ALA A 86 -0.46 -0.80 -6.29
C ALA A 86 0.03 -2.24 -6.49
N ALA A 87 -0.76 -3.09 -7.15
CA ALA A 87 -0.39 -4.47 -7.47
C ALA A 87 0.85 -4.52 -8.40
N TYR A 88 0.91 -3.63 -9.39
CA TYR A 88 2.07 -3.51 -10.27
C TYR A 88 3.34 -3.12 -9.48
N LYS A 89 3.27 -2.07 -8.65
CA LYS A 89 4.40 -1.64 -7.80
C LYS A 89 4.87 -2.74 -6.86
N LEU A 90 3.94 -3.46 -6.23
CA LEU A 90 4.26 -4.53 -5.27
C LEU A 90 4.85 -5.79 -5.94
N SER A 91 4.52 -6.05 -7.20
CA SER A 91 5.06 -7.19 -7.96
C SER A 91 6.38 -6.88 -8.67
N HIS A 92 6.62 -5.61 -9.01
CA HIS A 92 7.80 -5.15 -9.78
C HIS A 92 8.80 -4.38 -8.94
N ASN A 93 8.77 -4.56 -7.62
CA ASN A 93 9.74 -3.98 -6.71
C ASN A 93 11.11 -4.71 -6.87
N HIS A 94 11.77 -4.46 -8.00
CA HIS A 94 13.12 -4.90 -8.34
C HIS A 94 14.02 -3.66 -8.32
N LEU A 95 14.84 -3.58 -7.27
CA LEU A 95 16.04 -2.74 -7.08
C LEU A 95 15.87 -1.21 -7.16
N SER A 96 15.93 -0.57 -6.00
CA SER A 96 16.81 0.60 -5.86
C SER A 96 18.12 0.09 -5.26
N ASP A 97 19.18 0.18 -6.07
CA ASP A 97 20.53 -0.25 -5.77
C ASP A 97 21.05 0.27 -4.43
N LYS A 98 21.79 -0.61 -3.75
CA LYS A 98 22.73 -0.25 -2.69
C LYS A 98 23.98 0.40 -3.29
#